data_AF-A0A957M868-F1
#
_entry.id   AF-A0A957M868-F1
#
_cell.length_a   1.000
_cell.length_b   1.000
_cell.length_c   1.000
_cell.angle_alpha   90.00
_cell.angle_beta   90.00
_cell.angle_gamma   90.00
#
_symmetry.space_group_name_H-M   'P 1'
#
loop_
_entity.id
_entity.type
_entity.pdbx_description
1 polymer ?
#
loop_
_entity_poly.entity_id
_entity_poly.type
_entity_poly.pdbx_seq_one_letter_code
_entity_poly.pdbx_strand_id
1 'polypeptide(L)'
;MSTQFQSTQSFAPADVIDFGAGHPGAALLPRTLMQAAAAQRLGEDDASLLQYGLEQGDGYFRHVLAGFLSRRYAVPVSMDGLFVTSGASQALDLICTLYTQPGDVVFVEEP
;
A
#
# COMPACT_ATOMS: atom_id res chain seq x y z
N MET A 1 12.71 -15.75 -31.82
CA MET A 1 11.66 -15.91 -30.80
C MET A 1 11.82 -14.79 -29.79
N SER A 2 10.81 -13.94 -29.59
CA SER A 2 10.87 -12.92 -28.53
C SER A 2 10.41 -13.54 -27.22
N THR A 3 11.27 -13.55 -26.21
CA THR A 3 10.88 -13.96 -24.85
C THR A 3 9.86 -12.97 -24.32
N GLN A 4 8.67 -13.46 -23.98
CA GLN A 4 7.66 -12.65 -23.31
C GLN A 4 7.88 -12.78 -21.81
N PHE A 5 8.15 -11.66 -21.13
CA PHE A 5 8.34 -11.64 -19.68
C PHE A 5 7.01 -11.32 -19.02
N GLN A 6 6.56 -12.19 -18.12
CA GLN A 6 5.40 -11.94 -17.28
C GLN A 6 5.84 -11.10 -16.08
N SER A 7 5.30 -9.89 -15.96
CA SER A 7 5.61 -8.95 -14.88
C SER A 7 4.50 -8.81 -13.85
N THR A 8 3.34 -9.43 -14.08
CA THR A 8 2.17 -9.35 -13.18
C THR A 8 1.52 -10.71 -13.00
N GLN A 9 0.73 -10.84 -11.93
CA GLN A 9 -0.11 -12.00 -11.66
C GLN A 9 -1.42 -11.97 -12.45
N SER A 10 -1.65 -10.93 -13.27
CA SER A 10 -2.87 -10.75 -14.05
C SER A 10 -2.75 -11.48 -15.38
N PHE A 11 -3.10 -12.77 -15.37
CA PHE A 11 -3.15 -13.61 -16.56
C PHE A 11 -4.42 -14.47 -16.53
N ALA A 12 -5.24 -14.35 -17.56
CA ALA A 12 -6.31 -15.29 -17.86
C ALA A 12 -6.10 -15.78 -19.29
N PRO A 13 -6.22 -17.10 -19.56
CA PRO A 13 -6.28 -17.62 -20.91
C PRO A 13 -7.38 -16.93 -21.73
N ALA A 14 -7.18 -16.79 -23.04
CA ALA A 14 -8.08 -16.01 -23.90
C ALA A 14 -9.52 -16.56 -23.96
N ASP A 15 -9.71 -17.83 -23.64
CA ASP A 15 -10.98 -18.56 -23.62
C ASP A 15 -11.60 -18.66 -22.20
N VAL A 16 -11.01 -18.00 -21.21
CA VAL A 16 -11.44 -18.06 -19.80
C VAL A 16 -11.95 -16.71 -19.31
N ILE A 17 -13.09 -16.73 -18.63
CA ILE A 17 -13.56 -15.62 -17.79
C ILE A 17 -13.21 -15.97 -16.34
N ASP A 18 -12.24 -15.27 -15.78
CA ASP A 18 -11.75 -15.50 -14.42
C ASP A 18 -12.47 -14.59 -13.40
N PHE A 19 -13.30 -15.19 -12.54
CA PHE A 19 -13.96 -14.52 -11.42
C PHE A 19 -13.20 -14.67 -10.08
N GLY A 20 -12.08 -15.38 -10.05
CA GLY A 20 -11.24 -15.56 -8.86
C GLY A 20 -10.16 -14.48 -8.70
N ALA A 21 -9.94 -13.64 -9.72
CA ALA A 21 -8.95 -12.57 -9.68
C ALA A 21 -9.35 -11.47 -8.66
N GLY A 22 -8.51 -11.25 -7.64
CA GLY A 22 -8.72 -10.23 -6.60
C GLY A 22 -8.03 -8.88 -6.85
N HIS A 23 -7.32 -8.71 -7.97
CA HIS A 23 -6.58 -7.49 -8.27
C HIS A 23 -7.45 -6.44 -8.98
N PRO A 24 -7.15 -5.13 -8.85
CA PRO A 24 -7.92 -4.09 -9.51
C PRO A 24 -7.85 -4.21 -11.04
N GLY A 25 -8.91 -3.78 -11.73
CA GLY A 25 -8.94 -3.69 -13.18
C GLY A 25 -8.00 -2.59 -13.71
N ALA A 26 -7.43 -2.80 -14.90
CA ALA A 26 -6.43 -1.91 -15.49
C ALA A 26 -6.87 -0.45 -15.63
N ALA A 27 -8.16 -0.21 -15.89
CA ALA A 27 -8.72 1.14 -16.02
C ALA A 27 -8.71 1.95 -14.71
N LEU A 28 -8.61 1.29 -13.54
CA LEU A 28 -8.52 1.94 -12.23
C LEU A 28 -7.10 2.34 -11.86
N LEU A 29 -6.09 1.88 -12.62
CA LEU A 29 -4.68 2.16 -12.34
C LEU A 29 -4.30 3.57 -12.82
N PRO A 30 -4.00 4.52 -11.92
CA PRO A 30 -3.98 5.94 -12.23
C PRO A 30 -2.63 6.39 -12.83
N ARG A 31 -2.26 5.84 -14.00
CA ARG A 31 -0.94 6.05 -14.63
C ARG A 31 -0.56 7.52 -14.79
N THR A 32 -1.49 8.35 -15.29
CA THR A 32 -1.24 9.78 -15.51
C THR A 32 -1.03 10.55 -14.21
N LEU A 33 -1.78 10.21 -13.16
CA LEU A 33 -1.61 10.85 -11.84
C LEU A 33 -0.26 10.47 -11.21
N MET A 34 0.11 9.18 -11.29
CA MET A 34 1.41 8.72 -10.79
C MET A 34 2.57 9.41 -11.50
N GLN A 35 2.49 9.56 -12.83
CA GLN A 35 3.50 10.25 -13.61
C GLN A 35 3.62 11.73 -13.21
N ALA A 36 2.49 12.43 -13.08
CA ALA A 36 2.50 13.85 -12.71
C ALA A 36 3.06 14.06 -11.29
N ALA A 37 2.64 13.25 -10.32
CA ALA A 37 3.13 13.33 -8.95
C ALA A 37 4.63 13.06 -8.83
N ALA A 38 5.13 12.02 -9.53
CA ALA A 38 6.55 11.70 -9.56
C ALA A 38 7.37 12.82 -10.22
N ALA A 39 6.93 13.34 -11.36
CA ALA A 39 7.61 14.43 -12.05
C ALA A 39 7.68 15.71 -11.20
N GLN A 40 6.59 16.04 -10.50
CA GLN A 40 6.55 17.17 -9.58
C GLN A 40 7.59 16.99 -8.46
N ARG A 41 7.53 15.86 -7.73
CA ARG A 41 8.38 15.64 -6.56
C ARG A 41 9.86 15.52 -6.92
N LEU A 42 10.19 14.89 -8.05
CA LEU A 42 11.57 14.77 -8.55
C LEU A 42 12.12 16.06 -9.16
N GLY A 43 11.26 17.03 -9.49
CA GLY A 43 11.67 18.35 -9.99
C GLY A 43 12.02 19.35 -8.89
N GLU A 44 11.76 19.02 -7.63
CA GLU A 44 12.10 19.86 -6.46
C GLU A 44 13.61 19.74 -6.13
N ASP A 45 14.22 20.84 -5.68
CA ASP A 45 15.62 20.86 -5.23
C ASP A 45 15.74 20.30 -3.79
N ASP A 46 15.37 19.03 -3.64
CA ASP A 46 15.37 18.32 -2.36
C ASP A 46 15.85 16.87 -2.53
N ALA A 47 17.16 16.69 -2.37
CA ALA A 47 17.79 15.38 -2.44
C ALA A 47 17.40 14.43 -1.28
N SER A 48 16.81 14.95 -0.20
CA SER A 48 16.43 14.12 0.96
C SER A 48 15.39 13.06 0.62
N LEU A 49 14.63 13.26 -0.47
CA LEU A 49 13.71 12.27 -1.03
C LEU A 49 14.35 10.90 -1.26
N LEU A 50 15.64 10.86 -1.60
CA LEU A 50 16.37 9.63 -1.93
C LEU A 50 17.16 9.06 -0.73
N GLN A 51 17.02 9.66 0.45
CA GLN A 51 17.68 9.20 1.67
C GLN A 51 16.80 8.20 2.42
N TYR A 52 17.40 7.47 3.37
CA TYR A 52 16.66 6.69 4.35
C TYR A 52 15.61 7.54 5.07
N GLY A 53 14.38 7.02 5.11
CA GLY A 53 13.25 7.63 5.80
C GLY A 53 13.24 7.35 7.30
N LEU A 54 12.31 8.01 7.99
CA LEU A 54 12.00 7.71 9.39
C LEU A 54 11.33 6.34 9.53
N GLU A 55 11.53 5.69 10.67
CA GLU A 55 11.00 4.36 10.97
C GLU A 55 9.48 4.27 10.82
N GLN A 56 8.75 5.31 11.22
CA GLN A 56 7.30 5.36 11.14
C GLN A 56 6.77 5.64 9.72
N GLY A 57 7.65 6.02 8.79
CA GLY A 57 7.33 6.46 7.44
C GLY A 57 7.32 7.98 7.25
N ASP A 58 7.19 8.39 5.99
CA ASP A 58 7.24 9.79 5.56
C ASP A 58 6.25 10.68 6.34
N GLY A 59 6.75 11.80 6.87
CA GLY A 59 5.98 12.70 7.72
C GLY A 59 4.88 13.44 6.96
N TYR A 60 5.17 13.89 5.74
CA TYR A 60 4.19 14.58 4.90
C TYR A 60 3.02 13.67 4.53
N PHE A 61 3.33 12.42 4.15
CA PHE A 61 2.33 11.40 3.87
C PHE A 61 1.47 11.09 5.10
N ARG A 62 2.07 10.84 6.27
CA ARG A 62 1.31 10.58 7.50
C ARG A 62 0.40 11.74 7.88
N HIS A 63 0.85 12.99 7.73
CA HIS A 63 0.03 14.18 7.98
C HIS A 63 -1.20 14.24 7.06
N VAL A 64 -1.00 14.08 5.75
CA VAL A 64 -2.10 14.11 4.77
C VAL A 64 -3.06 12.92 4.97
N LEU A 65 -2.51 11.73 5.25
CA LEU A 65 -3.26 10.52 5.52
C LEU A 65 -4.15 10.67 6.78
N ALA A 66 -3.62 11.23 7.86
CA ALA A 66 -4.40 11.52 9.07
C ALA A 66 -5.62 12.40 8.75
N GLY A 67 -5.45 13.46 7.95
CA GLY A 67 -6.56 14.30 7.50
C GLY A 67 -7.56 13.57 6.60
N PHE A 68 -7.08 12.71 5.68
CA PHE A 68 -7.94 11.89 4.83
C PHE A 68 -8.80 10.92 5.66
N LEU A 69 -8.18 10.16 6.56
CA LEU A 69 -8.85 9.18 7.41
C LEU A 69 -9.84 9.88 8.36
N SER A 70 -9.46 11.03 8.92
CA SER A 70 -10.34 11.79 9.80
C SER A 70 -11.64 12.20 9.12
N ARG A 71 -11.55 12.68 7.87
CA ARG A 71 -12.74 13.02 7.07
C ARG A 71 -13.52 11.77 6.67
N ARG A 72 -12.84 10.69 6.29
CA ARG A 72 -13.47 9.46 5.80
C ARG A 72 -14.28 8.74 6.85
N TYR A 73 -13.81 8.75 8.09
CA TYR A 73 -14.41 8.04 9.23
C TYR A 73 -15.14 8.95 10.22
N ALA A 74 -15.08 10.27 10.02
CA ALA A 74 -15.67 11.27 10.92
C ALA A 74 -15.18 11.16 12.38
N VAL A 75 -13.92 10.76 12.57
CA VAL A 75 -13.25 10.61 13.88
C VAL A 75 -11.85 11.24 13.80
N PRO A 76 -11.37 11.99 14.79
CA PRO A 76 -10.01 12.53 14.77
C PRO A 76 -8.95 11.43 14.70
N VAL A 77 -8.09 11.47 13.70
CA VAL A 77 -6.91 10.60 13.55
C VAL A 77 -5.67 11.48 13.67
N SER A 78 -4.76 11.14 14.59
CA SER A 78 -3.45 11.78 14.72
C SER A 78 -2.40 11.06 13.86
N MET A 79 -1.49 11.82 13.25
CA MET A 79 -0.35 11.25 12.52
C MET A 79 0.62 10.48 13.44
N ASP A 80 0.65 10.79 14.73
CA ASP A 80 1.49 10.09 15.72
C ASP A 80 1.02 8.66 15.96
N GLY A 81 -0.26 8.38 15.68
CA GLY A 81 -0.83 7.03 15.72
C GLY A 81 -0.71 6.28 14.39
N LEU A 82 -0.02 6.83 13.39
CA LEU A 82 0.13 6.21 12.07
C LEU A 82 1.55 5.68 11.86
N PHE A 83 1.61 4.44 11.35
CA PHE A 83 2.83 3.77 10.93
C PHE A 83 2.65 3.25 9.50
N VAL A 84 3.56 3.62 8.59
CA VAL A 84 3.49 3.23 7.18
C VAL A 84 4.10 1.85 6.99
N THR A 85 3.40 0.96 6.29
CA THR A 85 3.87 -0.38 5.95
C THR A 85 3.84 -0.60 4.44
N SER A 86 4.56 -1.61 3.97
CA SER A 86 4.56 -2.14 2.60
C SER A 86 3.29 -2.95 2.30
N GLY A 87 2.13 -2.46 2.74
CA GLY A 87 0.83 -3.09 2.58
C GLY A 87 0.35 -3.87 3.81
N ALA A 88 -0.90 -4.35 3.71
CA ALA A 88 -1.60 -5.00 4.82
C ALA A 88 -0.89 -6.26 5.33
N SER A 89 -0.24 -7.03 4.46
CA SER A 89 0.48 -8.25 4.86
C SER A 89 1.64 -7.95 5.82
N GLN A 90 2.43 -6.89 5.57
CA GLN A 90 3.48 -6.50 6.51
C GLN A 90 2.90 -5.95 7.81
N ALA A 91 1.78 -5.21 7.75
CA ALA A 91 1.11 -4.75 8.96
C ALA A 91 0.65 -5.91 9.85
N LEU A 92 0.04 -6.94 9.25
CA LEU A 92 -0.38 -8.15 9.97
C LEU A 92 0.82 -8.92 10.54
N ASP A 93 1.89 -9.07 9.76
CA ASP A 93 3.14 -9.70 10.22
C ASP A 93 3.74 -8.98 11.44
N LEU A 94 3.80 -7.64 11.40
CA LEU A 94 4.27 -6.82 12.52
C LEU A 94 3.37 -6.99 13.76
N ILE A 95 2.05 -6.97 13.59
CA ILE A 95 1.10 -7.16 14.69
C ILE A 95 1.31 -8.53 15.33
N CYS A 96 1.35 -9.60 14.53
CA CYS A 96 1.58 -10.95 15.03
C CYS A 96 2.94 -11.06 15.73
N THR A 97 3.99 -10.52 15.14
CA THR A 97 5.35 -10.55 15.70
C THR A 97 5.44 -9.85 17.06
N LEU A 98 4.74 -8.71 17.22
CA LEU A 98 4.81 -7.91 18.44
C LEU A 98 3.88 -8.41 19.56
N TYR A 99 2.73 -9.01 19.20
CA TYR A 99 1.65 -9.25 20.14
C TYR A 99 1.27 -10.72 20.34
N THR A 100 1.94 -11.66 19.67
CA THR A 100 1.61 -13.09 19.79
C THR A 100 2.82 -13.96 20.10
N GLN A 101 2.56 -15.12 20.70
CA GLN A 101 3.51 -16.19 20.95
C GLN A 101 2.94 -17.54 20.51
N PRO A 102 3.80 -18.56 20.29
CA PRO A 102 3.33 -19.91 20.03
C PRO A 102 2.38 -20.40 21.13
N GLY A 103 1.14 -20.76 20.73
CA GLY A 103 0.09 -21.20 21.64
C GLY A 103 -0.98 -20.15 21.94
N ASP A 104 -0.77 -18.89 21.57
CA ASP A 104 -1.79 -17.85 21.69
C ASP A 104 -2.96 -18.09 20.73
N VAL A 105 -4.14 -17.63 21.15
CA VAL A 105 -5.38 -17.70 20.36
C VAL A 105 -5.61 -16.36 19.68
N VAL A 106 -5.70 -16.37 18.35
CA VAL A 106 -6.09 -15.22 17.53
C VAL A 106 -7.47 -15.47 16.94
N PHE A 107 -8.42 -14.60 17.23
CA PHE A 107 -9.77 -14.67 16.66
C PHE A 107 -9.78 -14.08 15.25
N VAL A 108 -10.39 -14.81 14.32
CA VAL A 108 -10.63 -14.38 12.94
C VAL A 108 -12.09 -14.66 12.56
N GLU A 109 -12.58 -13.98 11.54
CA GLU A 109 -13.90 -14.26 10.96
C GLU A 109 -13.90 -15.64 10.25
N GLU A 110 -15.08 -16.26 10.13
CA GLU A 110 -15.29 -17.44 9.28
C GLU A 110 -15.90 -16.96 7.94
N PRO A 111 -15.13 -17.01 6.83
CA PRO A 111 -15.51 -16.40 5.56
C PRO A 111 -16.69 -17.08 4.85
#